data_AF-A0A519W6Q5-F1
#
_entry.id   AF-A0A519W6Q5-F1
#
_cell.length_a   1.000
_cell.length_b   1.000
_cell.length_c   1.000
_cell.angle_alpha   90.00
_cell.angle_beta   90.00
_cell.angle_gamma   90.00
#
_symmetry.space_group_name_H-M   'P 1'
#
loop_
_entity.id
_entity.type
_entity.pdbx_description
1 polymer ?
#
loop_
_entity_poly.entity_id
_entity_poly.type
_entity_poly.pdbx_seq_one_letter_code
_entity_poly.pdbx_strand_id
1 'polypeptide(L)'
;MRKSLAVLLIFICYLNLVSNAQSVPVGALGLEDYYRRSQLAGRLDSTVSFTIRPLIPALAFNTKAIAYPDVAEERYNLLNANATGVSKDGQLKWQLLPMSVMLQANSHHPYGWNDGAMMPAKGLQTLLTAGIFAEYGPLSIQFKPEVV
;
A
#
# COMPACT_ATOMS: atom_id res chain seq x y z
N MET A 1 6.92 7.29 42.64
CA MET A 1 7.60 6.45 41.62
C MET A 1 6.79 5.22 41.21
N ARG A 2 6.32 4.36 42.15
CA ARG A 2 5.52 3.15 41.81
C ARG A 2 4.20 3.42 41.05
N LYS A 3 3.45 4.46 41.42
CA LYS A 3 2.18 4.82 40.74
C LYS A 3 2.40 5.32 39.30
N SER A 4 3.47 6.09 39.07
CA SER A 4 3.86 6.58 37.75
C SER A 4 4.27 5.44 36.81
N LEU A 5 4.96 4.43 37.34
CA LEU A 5 5.35 3.23 36.60
C LEU A 5 4.13 2.39 36.20
N ALA A 6 3.14 2.26 37.09
CA ALA A 6 1.89 1.54 36.79
C ALA A 6 1.06 2.23 35.71
N VAL A 7 1.00 3.57 35.74
CA VAL A 7 0.31 4.36 34.69
C VAL A 7 1.01 4.21 33.34
N LEU A 8 2.35 4.24 33.32
CA LEU A 8 3.13 4.00 32.10
C LEU A 8 2.88 2.59 31.53
N LEU A 9 2.82 1.57 32.39
CA LEU A 9 2.54 0.19 32.00
C LEU A 9 1.12 0.00 31.43
N ILE A 10 0.12 0.65 32.03
CA ILE A 10 -1.26 0.63 31.54
C ILE A 10 -1.36 1.34 30.18
N PHE A 11 -0.64 2.46 30.00
CA PHE A 11 -0.58 3.19 28.73
C PHE A 11 0.07 2.35 27.62
N ILE A 12 1.16 1.64 27.92
CA ILE A 12 1.82 0.70 26.98
C ILE A 12 0.89 -0.46 26.63
N CYS A 13 0.12 -0.99 27.58
CA CYS A 13 -0.86 -2.06 27.31
C CYS A 13 -2.00 -1.57 26.39
N TYR A 14 -2.46 -0.33 26.57
CA TYR A 14 -3.50 0.27 25.74
C TYR A 14 -3.04 0.48 24.28
N LEU A 15 -1.77 0.79 24.06
CA LEU A 15 -1.19 0.96 22.72
C LEU A 15 -1.13 -0.35 21.89
N ASN A 16 -1.06 -1.51 22.54
CA ASN A 16 -0.99 -2.81 21.86
C ASN A 16 -2.37 -3.31 21.36
N LEU A 17 -3.47 -2.77 21.88
CA LEU A 17 -4.83 -3.19 21.50
C LEU A 17 -5.33 -2.55 20.19
N VAL A 18 -4.60 -1.58 19.63
CA VAL A 18 -5.00 -0.84 18.40
C VAL A 18 -4.23 -1.30 17.15
N SER A 19 -3.49 -2.41 17.25
CA SER A 19 -2.78 -3.00 16.12
C SER A 19 -3.77 -3.49 15.06
N ASN A 20 -3.96 -2.68 14.01
CA ASN A 20 -4.64 -3.07 12.79
C ASN A 20 -3.57 -3.29 11.72
N ALA A 21 -3.44 -4.52 11.25
CA ALA A 21 -2.62 -4.87 10.10
C ALA A 21 -3.10 -4.10 8.87
N GLN A 22 -2.20 -3.45 8.14
CA GLN A 22 -2.56 -2.62 7.00
C GLN A 22 -2.85 -3.44 5.75
N SER A 23 -3.96 -3.09 5.11
CA SER A 23 -4.42 -3.56 3.82
C SER A 23 -3.85 -2.74 2.67
N VAL A 24 -3.45 -3.37 1.57
CA VAL A 24 -3.45 -2.69 0.27
C VAL A 24 -4.91 -2.30 -0.01
N PRO A 25 -5.20 -1.03 -0.40
CA PRO A 25 -6.56 -0.64 -0.73
C PRO A 25 -7.10 -1.56 -1.83
N VAL A 26 -8.33 -1.98 -1.61
CA VAL A 26 -9.06 -2.83 -2.55
C VAL A 26 -9.15 -2.10 -3.89
N GLY A 27 -8.58 -2.68 -4.95
CA GLY A 27 -8.52 -2.01 -6.26
C GLY A 27 -7.33 -1.06 -6.43
N ALA A 28 -6.23 -1.24 -5.69
CA ALA A 28 -4.96 -0.59 -6.03
C ALA A 28 -4.59 -0.90 -7.48
N LEU A 29 -4.82 0.10 -8.35
CA LEU A 29 -4.67 -0.05 -9.79
C LEU A 29 -3.27 -0.53 -10.15
N GLY A 30 -3.20 -1.48 -11.08
CA GLY A 30 -1.95 -2.02 -11.61
C GLY A 30 -1.31 -3.12 -10.77
N LEU A 31 -1.29 -3.02 -9.42
CA LEU A 31 -0.64 -4.02 -8.57
C LEU A 31 -1.41 -5.35 -8.57
N GLU A 32 -2.72 -5.30 -8.33
CA GLU A 32 -3.57 -6.50 -8.33
C GLU A 32 -3.61 -7.14 -9.73
N ASP A 33 -3.70 -6.33 -10.78
CA ASP A 33 -3.71 -6.81 -12.18
C ASP A 33 -2.37 -7.39 -12.61
N TYR A 34 -1.25 -6.88 -12.10
CA TYR A 34 0.05 -7.52 -12.29
C TYR A 34 0.08 -8.93 -11.69
N TYR A 35 -0.36 -9.10 -10.45
CA TYR A 35 -0.37 -10.41 -9.81
C TYR A 35 -1.36 -11.37 -10.46
N ARG A 36 -2.54 -10.91 -10.88
CA ARG A 36 -3.50 -11.71 -11.67
C ARG A 36 -2.90 -12.20 -12.98
N ARG A 37 -2.26 -11.31 -13.75
CA ARG A 37 -1.57 -11.68 -14.99
C ARG A 37 -0.42 -12.64 -14.74
N SER A 38 0.30 -12.47 -13.62
CA SER A 38 1.40 -13.35 -13.24
C SER A 38 0.93 -14.75 -12.88
N GLN A 39 -0.23 -14.88 -12.21
CA GLN A 39 -0.88 -16.16 -11.94
C GLN A 39 -1.38 -16.82 -13.23
N LEU A 40 -2.00 -16.05 -14.14
CA LEU A 40 -2.39 -16.54 -15.47
C LEU A 40 -1.19 -16.99 -16.31
N ALA A 41 -0.05 -16.32 -16.17
CA ALA A 41 1.20 -16.69 -16.84
C ALA A 41 1.95 -17.85 -16.16
N GLY A 42 1.42 -18.43 -15.07
CA GLY A 42 2.04 -19.54 -14.34
C GLY A 42 3.29 -19.15 -13.55
N ARG A 43 3.54 -17.86 -13.32
CA ARG A 43 4.70 -17.35 -12.55
C ARG A 43 4.42 -17.24 -11.05
N LEU A 44 3.16 -17.44 -10.66
CA LEU A 44 2.66 -17.16 -9.31
C LEU A 44 1.78 -18.31 -8.84
N ASP A 45 1.67 -18.49 -7.52
CA ASP A 45 0.86 -19.55 -6.95
C ASP A 45 -0.62 -19.39 -7.29
N SER A 46 -1.19 -20.43 -7.89
CA SER A 46 -2.60 -20.49 -8.28
C SER A 46 -3.57 -20.67 -7.10
N THR A 47 -3.08 -21.10 -5.94
CA THR A 47 -3.91 -21.34 -4.75
C THR A 47 -4.35 -20.06 -4.05
N VAL A 48 -3.69 -18.94 -4.33
CA VAL A 48 -4.04 -17.64 -3.76
C VAL A 48 -5.28 -17.09 -4.45
N SER A 49 -6.27 -16.69 -3.64
CA SER A 49 -7.50 -16.06 -4.13
C SER A 49 -7.45 -14.55 -4.00
N PHE A 50 -7.73 -13.83 -5.09
CA PHE A 50 -7.93 -12.37 -5.11
C PHE A 50 -9.24 -11.92 -4.45
N THR A 51 -10.09 -12.86 -4.03
CA THR A 51 -11.29 -12.56 -3.25
C THR A 51 -11.00 -12.34 -1.77
N ILE A 52 -9.84 -12.81 -1.27
CA ILE A 52 -9.40 -12.57 0.11
C ILE A 52 -8.77 -11.18 0.16
N ARG A 53 -9.47 -10.25 0.82
CA ARG A 53 -9.06 -8.85 0.94
C ARG A 53 -8.82 -8.51 2.41
N PRO A 54 -7.70 -7.83 2.74
CA PRO A 54 -6.69 -7.33 1.81
C PRO A 54 -5.66 -8.37 1.36
N LEU A 55 -5.23 -8.27 0.11
CA LEU A 55 -4.12 -9.07 -0.40
C LEU A 55 -2.81 -8.35 -0.06
N ILE A 56 -2.05 -8.93 0.87
CA ILE A 56 -0.72 -8.43 1.26
C ILE A 56 0.31 -9.26 0.49
N PRO A 57 1.01 -8.71 -0.53
CA PRO A 57 1.92 -9.49 -1.37
C PRO A 57 3.05 -10.18 -0.59
N ALA A 58 3.52 -9.56 0.49
CA ALA A 58 4.54 -10.14 1.35
C ALA A 58 4.09 -11.45 2.02
N LEU A 59 2.80 -11.56 2.38
CA LEU A 59 2.24 -12.77 2.99
C LEU A 59 1.75 -13.76 1.94
N ALA A 60 1.12 -13.27 0.88
CA ALA A 60 0.50 -14.12 -0.14
C ALA A 60 1.51 -14.75 -1.11
N PHE A 61 2.56 -14.01 -1.48
CA PHE A 61 3.49 -14.40 -2.53
C PHE A 61 4.96 -14.36 -2.09
N ASN A 62 5.21 -14.13 -0.79
CA ASN A 62 6.55 -14.04 -0.21
C ASN A 62 7.47 -13.02 -0.91
N THR A 63 6.88 -11.96 -1.50
CA THR A 63 7.63 -10.89 -2.15
C THR A 63 7.95 -9.78 -1.14
N LYS A 64 9.22 -9.37 -1.10
CA LYS A 64 9.68 -8.26 -0.24
C LYS A 64 9.31 -6.89 -0.81
N ALA A 65 8.91 -6.81 -2.07
CA ALA A 65 8.64 -5.56 -2.75
C ALA A 65 7.14 -5.26 -2.71
N ILE A 66 6.76 -4.37 -1.79
CA ILE A 66 5.35 -4.07 -1.52
C ILE A 66 4.74 -3.20 -2.62
N ALA A 67 5.52 -2.25 -3.17
CA ALA A 67 5.02 -1.29 -4.15
C ALA A 67 5.38 -1.59 -5.61
N TYR A 68 6.45 -2.37 -5.84
CA TYR A 68 6.97 -2.68 -7.18
C TYR A 68 7.09 -4.20 -7.32
N PRO A 69 6.11 -4.86 -7.95
CA PRO A 69 6.05 -6.32 -7.96
C PRO A 69 6.96 -6.95 -9.01
N ASP A 70 7.40 -6.17 -10.01
CA ASP A 70 8.35 -6.59 -11.03
C ASP A 70 9.75 -6.14 -10.65
N VAL A 71 10.65 -7.10 -10.43
CA VAL A 71 12.06 -6.84 -10.13
C VAL A 71 12.89 -6.59 -11.39
N ALA A 72 12.38 -6.98 -12.57
CA ALA A 72 13.07 -6.85 -13.85
C ALA A 72 12.70 -5.56 -14.60
N GLU A 73 11.74 -4.79 -14.09
CA GLU A 73 11.35 -3.50 -14.67
C GLU A 73 12.52 -2.50 -14.60
N GLU A 74 12.98 -2.02 -15.76
CA GLU A 74 13.94 -0.91 -15.82
C GLU A 74 13.25 0.40 -15.41
N ARG A 75 13.67 0.95 -14.28
CA ARG A 75 13.03 2.14 -13.70
C ARG A 75 13.90 3.37 -13.95
N TYR A 76 13.35 4.32 -14.72
CA TYR A 76 13.97 5.62 -14.93
C TYR A 76 13.83 6.49 -13.68
N ASN A 77 14.88 6.56 -12.87
CA ASN A 77 14.94 7.44 -11.69
C ASN A 77 15.30 8.87 -12.09
N LEU A 78 14.40 9.56 -12.81
CA LEU A 78 14.62 10.91 -13.33
C LEU A 78 14.94 11.94 -12.24
N LEU A 79 14.40 11.75 -11.04
CA LEU A 79 14.59 12.66 -9.90
C LEU A 79 15.79 12.29 -9.02
N ASN A 80 16.53 11.22 -9.37
CA ASN A 80 17.57 10.62 -8.54
C ASN A 80 17.17 10.45 -7.07
N ALA A 81 15.87 10.28 -6.83
CA ALA A 81 15.32 10.06 -5.51
C ALA A 81 15.39 8.56 -5.29
N ASN A 82 16.43 8.09 -4.59
CA ASN A 82 16.47 6.71 -4.15
C ASN A 82 15.24 6.46 -3.26
N ALA A 83 14.25 5.79 -3.85
CA ALA A 83 12.93 5.61 -3.29
C ALA A 83 12.91 4.56 -2.18
N THR A 84 14.06 4.06 -1.74
CA THR A 84 14.18 3.04 -0.70
C THR A 84 15.44 3.27 0.12
N GLY A 85 15.34 3.10 1.44
CA GLY A 85 16.49 3.11 2.32
C GLY A 85 16.35 2.11 3.45
N VAL A 86 17.47 1.56 3.90
CA VAL A 86 17.56 0.65 5.03
C VAL A 86 18.57 1.23 6.02
N SER A 87 18.22 1.29 7.30
CA SER A 87 19.14 1.71 8.36
C SER A 87 20.28 0.71 8.52
N LYS A 88 21.42 1.17 9.04
CA LYS A 88 22.62 0.34 9.27
C LYS A 88 22.35 -0.88 10.13
N ASP A 89 21.37 -0.80 11.03
CA ASP A 89 20.97 -1.89 11.92
C ASP A 89 19.93 -2.83 11.30
N GLY A 90 19.50 -2.57 10.06
CA GLY A 90 18.49 -3.35 9.33
C GLY A 90 17.06 -3.23 9.89
N GLN A 91 16.87 -2.56 11.02
CA GLN A 91 15.60 -2.47 11.72
C GLN A 91 14.61 -1.50 11.07
N LEU A 92 15.11 -0.39 10.51
CA LEU A 92 14.29 0.60 9.81
C LEU A 92 14.45 0.43 8.30
N LYS A 93 13.35 0.14 7.62
CA LYS A 93 13.25 0.19 6.15
C LYS A 93 12.25 1.27 5.80
N TRP A 94 12.51 2.05 4.77
CA TRP A 94 11.55 3.02 4.26
C TRP A 94 11.56 3.01 2.75
N GLN A 95 10.42 3.34 2.17
CA GLN A 95 10.19 3.33 0.74
C GLN A 95 9.20 4.42 0.32
N LEU A 96 9.51 5.18 -0.72
CA LEU A 96 8.54 6.04 -1.40
C LEU A 96 7.64 5.17 -2.28
N LEU A 97 6.33 5.35 -2.11
CA LEU A 97 5.33 4.72 -2.95
C LEU A 97 5.24 5.43 -4.30
N PRO A 98 4.88 4.71 -5.38
CA PRO A 98 4.70 5.33 -6.67
C PRO A 98 3.60 6.39 -6.61
N MET A 99 3.89 7.53 -7.24
CA MET A 99 2.87 8.53 -7.52
C MET A 99 1.96 8.02 -8.65
N SER A 100 0.66 8.18 -8.50
CA SER A 100 -0.33 7.82 -9.52
C SER A 100 -1.28 8.98 -9.77
N VAL A 101 -1.62 9.16 -11.03
CA VAL A 101 -2.59 10.14 -11.53
C VAL A 101 -3.66 9.36 -12.28
N MET A 102 -4.91 9.46 -11.83
CA MET A 102 -6.05 8.85 -12.50
C MET A 102 -6.99 9.95 -12.99
N LEU A 103 -7.32 9.93 -14.28
CA LEU A 103 -8.30 10.84 -14.86
C LEU A 103 -9.58 10.06 -15.16
N GLN A 104 -10.71 10.56 -14.68
CA GLN A 104 -12.03 10.00 -14.99
C GLN A 104 -12.92 11.10 -15.57
N ALA A 105 -13.57 10.81 -16.70
CA ALA A 105 -14.53 11.72 -17.31
C ALA A 105 -15.91 11.05 -17.37
N ASN A 106 -16.87 11.54 -16.58
CA ASN A 106 -18.23 11.02 -16.55
C ASN A 106 -19.21 11.99 -17.22
N SER A 107 -20.08 11.49 -18.11
CA SER A 107 -20.99 12.34 -18.91
C SER A 107 -22.44 12.34 -18.42
N HIS A 108 -23.14 11.19 -18.48
CA HIS A 108 -24.57 11.12 -18.18
C HIS A 108 -24.90 10.14 -17.04
N HIS A 109 -24.36 8.92 -17.09
CA HIS A 109 -24.52 7.94 -16.02
C HIS A 109 -23.16 7.62 -15.39
N PRO A 110 -22.95 7.98 -14.13
CA PRO A 110 -21.76 7.54 -13.42
C PRO A 110 -21.76 6.02 -13.29
N TYR A 111 -20.76 5.36 -13.85
CA TYR A 111 -20.46 3.96 -13.56
C TYR A 111 -19.37 3.96 -12.49
N GLY A 112 -19.73 3.56 -11.27
CA GLY A 112 -18.78 3.48 -10.15
C GLY A 112 -18.98 2.18 -9.40
N TRP A 113 -17.97 1.33 -9.39
CA TRP A 113 -17.95 0.04 -8.68
C TRP A 113 -16.83 0.07 -7.64
N ASN A 114 -16.89 1.06 -6.74
CA ASN A 114 -15.94 1.31 -5.63
C ASN A 114 -14.68 2.12 -6.01
N ASP A 115 -14.87 3.32 -6.56
CA ASP A 115 -13.80 4.24 -7.02
C ASP A 115 -13.07 4.99 -5.87
N GLY A 116 -13.23 4.53 -4.62
CA GLY A 116 -12.55 5.06 -3.45
C GLY A 116 -12.86 6.54 -3.20
N ALA A 117 -11.81 7.37 -3.11
CA ALA A 117 -11.93 8.82 -2.91
C ALA A 117 -12.63 9.55 -4.07
N MET A 118 -12.65 8.98 -5.28
CA MET A 118 -13.20 9.61 -6.48
C MET A 118 -14.70 9.31 -6.63
N MET A 119 -15.55 10.21 -6.13
CA MET A 119 -17.00 10.07 -6.29
C MET A 119 -17.40 10.23 -7.76
N PRO A 120 -18.34 9.44 -8.28
CA PRO A 120 -18.63 9.46 -9.70
C PRO A 120 -19.59 10.62 -10.03
N ALA A 121 -19.03 11.83 -10.10
CA ALA A 121 -19.68 13.08 -10.49
C ALA A 121 -19.45 13.36 -11.97
N LYS A 122 -20.41 14.04 -12.60
CA LYS A 122 -20.34 14.47 -14.00
C LYS A 122 -19.21 15.48 -14.20
N GLY A 123 -18.40 15.27 -15.24
CA GLY A 123 -17.27 16.12 -15.59
C GLY A 123 -15.95 15.35 -15.58
N LEU A 124 -14.86 16.09 -15.77
CA LEU A 124 -13.50 15.59 -15.66
C LEU A 124 -13.04 15.68 -14.20
N GLN A 125 -12.60 14.56 -13.65
CA GLN A 125 -12.03 14.44 -12.31
C GLN A 125 -10.62 13.87 -12.39
N THR A 126 -9.77 14.27 -11.46
CA THR A 126 -8.38 13.84 -11.40
C THR A 126 -8.02 13.41 -9.98
N LEU A 127 -7.81 12.11 -9.78
CA LEU A 127 -7.29 11.60 -8.52
C LEU A 127 -5.75 11.59 -8.56
N LEU A 128 -5.15 12.30 -7.63
CA LEU A 128 -3.71 12.31 -7.36
C LEU A 128 -3.43 11.51 -6.08
N THR A 129 -2.47 10.59 -6.16
CA THR A 129 -2.00 9.87 -4.98
C THR A 129 -0.48 9.74 -4.99
N ALA A 130 0.13 9.91 -3.83
CA ALA A 130 1.53 9.68 -3.55
C ALA A 130 1.65 9.22 -2.11
N GLY A 131 2.74 8.56 -1.72
CA GLY A 131 2.87 8.12 -0.34
C GLY A 131 4.25 7.64 0.05
N ILE A 132 4.38 7.32 1.33
CA ILE A 132 5.60 6.82 1.96
C ILE A 132 5.22 5.60 2.79
N PHE A 133 6.07 4.59 2.73
CA PHE A 133 6.00 3.37 3.52
C PHE A 133 7.23 3.29 4.42
N ALA A 134 7.07 2.90 5.68
CA ALA A 134 8.17 2.65 6.60
C ALA A 134 7.87 1.41 7.47
N GLU A 135 8.91 0.63 7.74
CA GLU A 135 8.89 -0.56 8.56
C GLU A 135 9.97 -0.43 9.63
N TYR A 136 9.60 -0.59 10.90
CA TYR A 136 10.51 -0.63 12.03
C TYR A 136 10.29 -1.93 12.82
N GLY A 137 11.15 -2.93 12.59
CA GLY A 137 10.99 -4.25 13.19
C GLY A 137 9.63 -4.89 12.84
N PRO A 138 8.75 -5.18 13.82
CA PRO A 138 7.41 -5.74 13.55
C PRO A 138 6.37 -4.69 13.11
N LEU A 139 6.68 -3.39 13.22
CA LEU A 139 5.74 -2.31 12.94
C LEU A 139 5.87 -1.87 11.48
N SER A 140 4.76 -1.83 10.75
CA SER A 140 4.68 -1.26 9.39
C SER A 140 3.69 -0.11 9.36
N ILE A 141 4.10 1.00 8.76
CA ILE A 141 3.32 2.24 8.66
C ILE A 141 3.36 2.71 7.20
N GLN A 142 2.18 2.84 6.61
CA GLN A 142 1.99 3.46 5.31
C GLN A 142 1.20 4.77 5.43
N PHE A 143 1.72 5.84 4.83
CA PHE A 143 1.01 7.09 4.63
C PHE A 143 0.83 7.34 3.13
N LYS A 144 -0.41 7.28 2.65
CA LYS A 144 -0.75 7.44 1.22
C LYS A 144 -1.98 8.33 1.07
N PRO A 145 -1.82 9.67 0.98
CA PRO A 145 -2.93 10.58 0.69
C PRO A 145 -3.53 10.35 -0.70
N GLU A 146 -4.81 10.68 -0.81
CA GLU A 146 -5.63 10.65 -2.03
C GLU A 146 -6.34 12.00 -2.14
N VAL A 147 -6.19 12.69 -3.28
CA VAL A 147 -6.76 14.02 -3.55
C VAL A 147 -7.50 13.99 -4.88
N VAL A 148 -8.76 14.43 -4.89
CA VAL A 148 -9.67 14.49 -6.06
C VAL A 148 -10.00 15.93 -6.40
#